data_AF-A0A1B6C262-F1
#
_entry.id   AF-A0A1B6C262-F1
#
_cell.length_a   1.000
_cell.length_b   1.000
_cell.length_c   1.000
_cell.angle_alpha   90.00
_cell.angle_beta   90.00
_cell.angle_gamma   90.00
#
_symmetry.space_group_name_H-M   'P 1'
#
loop_
_entity.id
_entity.type
_entity.pdbx_description
1 polymer ?
#
loop_
_entity_poly.entity_id
_entity_poly.type
_entity_poly.pdbx_seq_one_letter_code
_entity_poly.pdbx_strand_id
1 'polypeptide(L)'
;QYLYTLVKGYKRFDSIIHRYPEPGHSYLPCDRPLGGIEKERQKIERVFIPIDYKHMVQKASKKFLVIKTNQYMFKNFSGHFSDKFFKINTVFAIVNSGGQSSKQAKARKVKKGGKFTISKYRCIEYNTTEILCTSSSFIKDAFLLEKKGTCFSLPDPDNV
;
A
#
# COMPACT_ATOMS: atom_id res chain seq x y z
N GLN A 1 0.96 -13.83 -20.36
CA GLN A 1 1.77 -14.81 -21.11
C GLN A 1 3.27 -14.57 -20.95
N TYR A 2 3.76 -13.32 -21.09
CA TYR A 2 5.19 -12.98 -20.95
C TYR A 2 5.90 -13.56 -19.69
N LEU A 3 5.32 -13.40 -18.49
CA LEU A 3 5.94 -13.89 -17.24
C LEU A 3 6.12 -15.42 -17.22
N TYR A 4 5.19 -16.16 -17.80
CA TYR A 4 5.30 -17.62 -17.94
C TYR A 4 6.45 -18.01 -18.87
N THR A 5 6.63 -17.26 -19.95
CA THR A 5 7.73 -17.46 -20.91
C THR A 5 9.10 -17.26 -20.26
N LEU A 6 9.23 -16.35 -19.29
CA LEU A 6 10.47 -16.16 -18.54
C LEU A 6 10.83 -17.34 -17.63
N VAL A 7 9.82 -18.01 -17.06
CA VAL A 7 10.00 -19.17 -16.17
C VAL A 7 10.22 -20.45 -16.98
N LYS A 8 9.38 -20.73 -17.97
CA LYS A 8 9.43 -22.00 -18.71
C LYS A 8 10.30 -21.95 -19.97
N GLY A 9 10.15 -20.89 -20.78
CA GLY A 9 10.85 -20.76 -22.06
C GLY A 9 12.32 -20.43 -21.85
N TYR A 10 12.59 -19.27 -21.29
CA TYR A 10 13.97 -18.81 -21.07
C TYR A 10 14.64 -19.40 -19.83
N LYS A 11 13.88 -20.07 -18.94
CA LYS A 11 14.36 -20.64 -17.66
C LYS A 11 15.22 -19.67 -16.85
N ARG A 12 14.88 -18.38 -16.87
CA ARG A 12 15.63 -17.33 -16.15
C ARG A 12 15.29 -17.30 -14.65
N PHE A 13 14.13 -17.81 -14.28
CA PHE A 13 13.61 -17.81 -12.91
C PHE A 13 12.92 -19.13 -12.62
N ASP A 14 13.08 -19.67 -11.42
CA ASP A 14 12.43 -20.93 -11.00
C ASP A 14 10.93 -20.75 -10.79
N SER A 15 10.52 -19.61 -10.23
CA SER A 15 9.12 -19.22 -10.07
C SER A 15 8.98 -17.70 -10.01
N ILE A 16 7.83 -17.18 -10.45
CA ILE A 16 7.48 -15.76 -10.32
C ILE A 16 6.18 -15.63 -9.55
N ILE A 17 6.18 -14.83 -8.48
CA ILE A 17 4.97 -14.51 -7.70
C ILE A 17 4.55 -13.07 -8.02
N HIS A 18 3.49 -12.93 -8.80
CA HIS A 18 2.91 -11.63 -9.11
C HIS A 18 1.76 -11.34 -8.15
N ARG A 19 1.91 -10.28 -7.33
CA ARG A 19 0.89 -9.83 -6.37
C ARG A 19 0.25 -8.55 -6.86
N TYR A 20 -1.08 -8.52 -6.91
CA TYR A 20 -1.86 -7.32 -7.19
C TYR A 20 -2.85 -7.06 -6.06
N PRO A 21 -2.99 -5.80 -5.61
CA PRO A 21 -3.92 -5.46 -4.54
C PRO A 21 -5.35 -5.72 -4.99
N GLU A 22 -6.17 -6.29 -4.11
CA GLU A 22 -7.60 -6.40 -4.40
C GLU A 22 -8.27 -5.02 -4.38
N PRO A 23 -9.10 -4.69 -5.39
CA PRO A 23 -9.90 -3.47 -5.36
C PRO A 23 -10.77 -3.43 -4.10
N GLY A 24 -10.79 -2.29 -3.39
CA GLY A 24 -11.62 -2.11 -2.18
C GLY A 24 -11.01 -2.58 -0.85
N HIS A 25 -9.72 -2.93 -0.83
CA HIS A 25 -9.03 -3.39 0.39
C HIS A 25 -7.78 -2.59 0.78
N SER A 26 -7.57 -1.43 0.14
CA SER A 26 -6.71 -0.37 0.63
C SER A 26 -7.53 0.59 1.50
N TYR A 27 -7.65 0.30 2.80
CA TYR A 27 -8.32 1.22 3.71
C TYR A 27 -7.30 2.23 4.23
N LEU A 28 -7.37 3.48 3.78
CA LEU A 28 -6.73 4.55 4.52
C LEU A 28 -7.52 4.75 5.82
N PRO A 29 -6.83 4.96 6.96
CA PRO A 29 -7.50 5.17 8.24
C PRO A 29 -8.42 6.42 8.24
N CYS A 30 -8.26 7.32 7.27
CA CYS A 30 -9.12 8.47 7.04
C CYS A 30 -10.36 8.18 6.15
N ASP A 31 -10.46 7.06 5.45
CA ASP A 31 -11.57 6.81 4.52
C ASP A 31 -12.92 6.74 5.22
N ARG A 32 -12.98 6.01 6.35
CA ARG A 32 -14.21 5.85 7.13
C ARG A 32 -14.77 7.18 7.61
N PRO A 33 -14.00 8.08 8.26
CA PRO A 33 -14.55 9.38 8.64
C PRO A 33 -14.83 10.29 7.44
N LEU A 34 -14.04 10.26 6.36
CA LEU A 34 -14.32 11.04 5.15
C LEU A 34 -15.67 10.64 4.52
N GLY A 35 -15.98 9.35 4.45
CA GLY A 35 -17.28 8.89 3.99
C GLY A 35 -18.44 9.35 4.89
N GLY A 36 -18.20 9.51 6.19
CA GLY A 36 -19.16 10.09 7.13
C GLY A 36 -19.41 11.58 6.88
N ILE A 37 -18.33 12.35 6.68
CA ILE A 37 -18.38 13.78 6.35
C ILE A 37 -19.13 13.99 5.04
N GLU A 38 -18.83 13.21 4.00
CA GLU A 38 -19.49 13.34 2.71
C GLU A 38 -20.98 13.04 2.78
N LYS A 39 -21.39 12.02 3.56
CA LYS A 39 -22.82 11.73 3.80
C LYS A 39 -23.52 12.85 4.56
N GLU A 40 -22.87 13.47 5.54
CA GLU A 40 -23.45 14.60 6.29
C GLU A 40 -23.53 15.86 5.42
N ARG A 41 -22.51 16.11 4.61
CA ARG A 41 -22.49 17.16 3.60
C ARG A 41 -23.62 16.98 2.58
N GLN A 42 -23.87 15.77 2.07
CA GLN A 42 -24.96 15.53 1.11
C GLN A 42 -26.35 15.79 1.69
N LYS A 43 -26.53 15.67 3.02
CA LYS A 43 -27.79 16.02 3.69
C LYS A 43 -27.98 17.54 3.83
N ILE A 44 -26.90 18.30 3.81
CA ILE A 44 -26.91 19.75 3.95
C ILE A 44 -26.72 20.32 2.55
N GLU A 45 -27.81 20.74 1.90
CA GLU A 45 -27.82 21.17 0.50
C GLU A 45 -26.67 22.11 0.15
N ARG A 46 -26.35 23.09 1.02
CA ARG A 46 -25.19 23.98 0.90
C ARG A 46 -24.63 24.36 2.27
N VAL A 47 -23.30 24.30 2.40
CA VAL A 47 -22.58 24.83 3.56
C VAL A 47 -21.75 26.02 3.09
N PHE A 48 -22.05 27.22 3.59
CA PHE A 48 -21.39 28.46 3.15
C PHE A 48 -20.35 28.98 4.15
N ILE A 49 -20.50 28.63 5.45
CA ILE A 49 -19.66 29.19 6.51
C ILE A 49 -18.55 28.19 6.86
N PRO A 50 -17.26 28.61 6.86
CA PRO A 50 -16.15 27.72 7.22
C PRO A 50 -16.23 27.12 8.64
N ILE A 51 -16.94 27.80 9.54
CA ILE A 51 -17.17 27.32 10.90
C ILE A 51 -18.02 26.04 10.89
N ASP A 52 -19.03 25.98 10.02
CA ASP A 52 -19.94 24.83 9.92
C ASP A 52 -19.20 23.62 9.38
N TYR A 53 -18.30 23.82 8.40
CA TYR A 53 -17.38 22.78 7.94
C TYR A 53 -16.49 22.25 9.07
N LYS A 54 -15.95 23.14 9.92
CA LYS A 54 -15.15 22.71 11.08
C LYS A 54 -15.98 21.81 12.00
N HIS A 55 -17.21 22.20 12.33
CA HIS A 55 -18.10 21.44 13.20
C HIS A 55 -18.47 20.08 12.59
N MET A 56 -18.80 20.04 11.29
CA MET A 56 -19.11 18.81 10.56
C MET A 56 -17.93 17.83 10.61
N VAL A 57 -16.73 18.29 10.26
CA VAL A 57 -15.53 17.44 10.25
C VAL A 57 -15.18 16.98 11.68
N GLN A 58 -15.32 17.85 12.68
CA GLN A 58 -15.04 17.50 14.09
C GLN A 58 -16.04 16.48 14.65
N LYS A 59 -17.29 16.51 14.18
CA LYS A 59 -18.33 15.53 14.56
C LYS A 59 -18.08 14.14 13.96
N ALA A 60 -17.47 14.07 12.78
CA ALA A 60 -17.26 12.81 12.07
C ALA A 60 -16.26 11.85 12.75
N SER A 61 -15.26 12.37 13.49
CA SER A 61 -14.37 11.52 14.28
C SER A 61 -13.69 12.25 15.41
N LYS A 62 -13.57 11.55 16.55
CA LYS A 62 -12.73 11.96 17.68
C LYS A 62 -11.23 11.68 17.46
N LYS A 63 -10.87 10.99 16.37
CA LYS A 63 -9.48 10.51 16.12
C LYS A 63 -8.55 11.58 15.57
N PHE A 64 -9.08 12.63 14.95
CA PHE A 64 -8.27 13.71 14.37
C PHE A 64 -8.69 15.06 14.95
N LEU A 65 -7.74 15.98 14.96
CA LEU A 65 -7.91 17.34 15.44
C LEU A 65 -8.15 18.26 14.23
N VAL A 66 -9.27 18.97 14.21
CA VAL A 66 -9.61 19.91 13.15
C VAL A 66 -9.07 21.29 13.51
N ILE A 67 -8.08 21.76 12.75
CA ILE A 67 -7.43 23.06 12.95
C ILE A 67 -7.93 24.03 11.89
N LYS A 68 -8.38 25.22 12.32
CA LYS A 68 -8.62 26.34 11.39
C LYS A 68 -7.25 26.86 10.94
N THR A 69 -6.98 26.77 9.65
CA THR A 69 -5.72 27.19 9.06
C THR A 69 -5.75 28.68 8.70
N ASN A 70 -4.65 29.38 8.96
CA ASN A 70 -4.43 30.77 8.56
C ASN A 70 -3.45 30.82 7.37
N GLN A 71 -3.47 31.90 6.58
CA GLN A 71 -2.61 32.05 5.40
C GLN A 71 -1.10 31.91 5.74
N TYR A 72 -0.68 32.39 6.91
CA TYR A 72 0.69 32.26 7.39
C TYR A 72 1.16 30.80 7.50
N MET A 73 0.27 29.87 7.88
CA MET A 73 0.60 28.45 8.01
C MET A 73 0.96 27.82 6.65
N PHE A 74 0.38 28.33 5.56
CA PHE A 74 0.67 27.87 4.21
C PHE A 74 1.93 28.53 3.64
N LYS A 75 2.09 29.85 3.88
CA LYS A 75 3.26 30.61 3.40
C LYS A 75 4.54 30.22 4.13
N ASN A 76 4.48 29.91 5.43
CA ASN A 76 5.61 29.43 6.23
C ASN A 76 5.35 27.99 6.72
N PHE A 77 5.19 27.08 5.77
CA PHE A 77 4.91 25.67 6.07
C PHE A 77 6.05 25.01 6.88
N SER A 78 7.30 25.24 6.48
CA SER A 78 8.46 24.61 7.11
C SER A 78 8.60 25.01 8.58
N GLY A 79 8.48 26.30 8.90
CA GLY A 79 8.59 26.79 10.28
C GLY A 79 7.37 26.46 11.14
N HIS A 80 6.15 26.53 10.58
CA HIS A 80 4.94 26.29 11.36
C HIS A 80 4.73 24.81 11.73
N PHE A 81 5.16 23.90 10.87
CA PHE A 81 4.95 22.46 11.06
C PHE A 81 6.23 21.69 11.43
N SER A 82 7.37 22.37 11.62
CA SER A 82 8.65 21.73 11.99
C SER A 82 8.51 20.78 13.18
N ASP A 83 7.75 21.19 14.18
CA ASP A 83 7.59 20.46 15.45
C ASP A 83 6.59 19.31 15.36
N LYS A 84 5.78 19.29 14.28
CA LYS A 84 4.74 18.28 14.04
C LYS A 84 5.19 17.18 13.09
N PHE A 85 6.19 17.45 12.25
CA PHE A 85 6.82 16.41 11.43
C PHE A 85 7.79 15.61 12.28
N PHE A 86 7.40 14.39 12.64
CA PHE A 86 8.37 13.41 13.09
C PHE A 86 9.32 13.16 11.91
N LYS A 87 10.58 13.60 12.03
CA LYS A 87 11.64 13.04 11.20
C LYS A 87 11.65 11.55 11.47
N ILE A 88 11.10 10.78 10.52
CA ILE A 88 11.30 9.34 10.51
C ILE A 88 12.80 9.22 10.27
N ASN A 89 13.57 8.96 11.32
CA ASN A 89 14.88 8.37 11.16
C ASN A 89 14.59 7.03 10.49
N THR A 90 14.63 7.00 9.17
CA THR A 90 14.72 5.76 8.41
C THR A 90 16.00 5.13 8.93
N VAL A 91 15.83 4.22 9.89
CA VAL A 91 16.82 3.20 10.19
C VAL A 91 16.86 2.38 8.90
N PHE A 92 17.62 2.86 7.91
CA PHE A 92 18.26 1.94 6.99
C PHE A 92 18.87 0.88 7.88
N ALA A 93 18.54 -0.38 7.62
CA ALA A 93 19.16 -1.48 8.32
C ALA A 93 20.67 -1.34 8.11
N ILE A 94 21.36 -0.74 9.09
CA ILE A 94 22.80 -0.86 9.21
C ILE A 94 22.98 -2.33 9.49
N VAL A 95 23.48 -3.06 8.49
CA VAL A 95 23.96 -4.42 8.68
C VAL A 95 25.07 -4.27 9.73
N ASN A 96 24.77 -4.69 10.96
CA ASN A 96 25.70 -4.63 12.08
C ASN A 96 27.00 -5.34 11.67
N SER A 97 28.00 -4.54 11.34
CA SER A 97 29.36 -4.98 11.11
C SER A 97 30.21 -4.28 12.15
N GLY A 98 30.42 -4.94 13.30
CA GLY A 98 31.40 -4.52 14.30
C GLY A 98 30.84 -3.65 15.42
N GLY A 99 31.13 -4.06 16.65
CA GLY A 99 30.61 -3.47 17.88
C GLY A 99 31.06 -2.04 18.12
N GLN A 100 30.28 -1.30 18.89
CA GLN A 100 30.58 -1.04 20.31
C GLN A 100 29.39 -0.30 20.96
N SER A 101 29.15 -0.69 22.20
CA SER A 101 28.12 -0.21 23.10
C SER A 101 28.20 1.29 23.35
N SER A 102 27.15 2.02 22.99
CA SER A 102 26.89 3.36 23.54
C SER A 102 25.44 3.48 24.00
N LYS A 103 25.31 4.17 25.12
CA LYS A 103 24.21 4.21 26.09
C LYS A 103 22.80 4.27 25.47
N GLN A 104 21.95 3.33 25.89
CA GLN A 104 20.53 3.28 25.57
C GLN A 104 19.80 4.54 26.05
N ALA A 105 19.60 5.51 25.16
CA ALA A 105 18.42 6.35 25.26
C ALA A 105 17.22 5.44 24.94
N LYS A 106 16.36 5.17 25.93
CA LYS A 106 15.08 4.47 25.71
C LYS A 106 14.27 5.28 24.70
N ALA A 107 14.35 4.92 23.43
CA ALA A 107 13.54 5.49 22.38
C ALA A 107 12.07 5.37 22.79
N ARG A 108 11.40 6.51 22.98
CA ARG A 108 9.94 6.55 23.15
C ARG A 108 9.36 5.69 22.03
N LYS A 109 8.67 4.60 22.39
CA LYS A 109 7.92 3.79 21.42
C LYS A 109 6.91 4.72 20.76
N VAL A 110 7.25 5.21 19.57
CA VAL A 110 6.31 5.92 18.71
C VAL A 110 5.19 4.92 18.45
N LYS A 111 3.98 5.23 18.95
CA LYS A 111 2.77 4.52 18.52
C LYS A 111 2.68 4.76 17.03
N LYS A 112 3.21 3.82 16.22
CA LYS A 112 3.09 3.88 14.77
C LYS A 112 1.61 4.06 14.48
N GLY A 113 1.26 5.20 13.87
CA GLY A 113 -0.03 5.32 13.21
C GLY A 113 -0.24 4.06 12.37
N GLY A 114 -1.49 3.57 12.30
CA GLY A 114 -1.81 2.33 11.62
C GLY A 114 -1.07 2.29 10.29
N LYS A 115 -0.11 1.37 10.15
CA LYS A 115 0.64 1.24 8.91
C LYS A 115 -0.40 1.03 7.83
N PHE A 116 -0.27 1.74 6.71
CA PHE A 116 -1.03 1.39 5.54
C PHE A 116 -0.72 -0.07 5.22
N THR A 117 -1.71 -0.93 5.42
CA THR A 117 -1.63 -2.36 5.16
C THR A 117 -2.67 -2.64 4.10
N ILE A 118 -2.21 -3.03 2.92
CA ILE A 118 -3.09 -3.63 1.90
C ILE A 118 -3.63 -4.91 2.53
N SER A 119 -4.95 -4.96 2.73
CA SER A 119 -5.56 -6.01 3.55
C SER A 119 -5.47 -7.38 2.87
N LYS A 120 -5.56 -7.43 1.54
CA LYS A 120 -5.45 -8.65 0.75
C LYS A 120 -4.83 -8.36 -0.61
N TYR A 121 -4.05 -9.33 -1.08
CA TYR A 121 -3.54 -9.38 -2.44
C TYR A 121 -4.13 -10.61 -3.11
N ARG A 122 -4.43 -10.50 -4.40
CA ARG A 122 -4.49 -11.67 -5.26
C ARG A 122 -3.09 -11.98 -5.75
N CYS A 123 -2.77 -13.26 -5.84
CA CYS A 123 -1.51 -13.70 -6.39
C CYS A 123 -1.71 -14.63 -7.58
N ILE A 124 -0.84 -14.43 -8.57
CA ILE A 124 -0.63 -15.36 -9.68
C ILE A 124 0.81 -15.86 -9.55
N GLU A 125 0.96 -17.17 -9.39
CA GLU A 125 2.24 -17.85 -9.31
C GLU A 125 2.49 -18.57 -10.63
N TYR A 126 3.61 -18.23 -11.25
CA TYR A 126 4.06 -18.85 -12.49
C TYR A 126 5.12 -19.89 -12.14
N ASN A 127 4.77 -21.17 -12.29
CA ASN A 127 5.69 -22.30 -12.18
C ASN A 127 6.03 -22.84 -13.57
N THR A 128 6.97 -23.77 -13.65
CA THR A 128 7.37 -24.44 -14.90
C THR A 128 6.27 -25.31 -15.49
N THR A 129 5.38 -25.86 -14.66
CA THR A 129 4.31 -26.78 -15.08
C THR A 129 2.94 -26.10 -15.15
N GLU A 130 2.64 -25.21 -14.21
CA GLU A 130 1.31 -24.68 -13.99
C GLU A 130 1.33 -23.19 -13.64
N ILE A 131 0.21 -22.51 -13.87
CA ILE A 131 -0.07 -21.20 -13.30
C ILE A 131 -1.10 -21.37 -12.19
N LEU A 132 -0.75 -20.97 -10.98
CA LEU A 132 -1.67 -20.97 -9.84
C LEU A 132 -2.24 -19.57 -9.68
N CYS A 133 -3.56 -19.44 -9.76
CA CYS A 133 -4.26 -18.16 -9.58
C CYS A 133 -5.08 -18.19 -8.28
N THR A 134 -4.99 -17.12 -7.49
CA THR A 134 -5.84 -16.99 -6.30
C THR A 134 -7.25 -16.58 -6.72
N SER A 135 -8.21 -17.50 -6.64
CA SER A 135 -9.63 -17.24 -6.93
C SER A 135 -10.38 -16.70 -5.72
N SER A 136 -9.99 -17.12 -4.51
CA SER A 136 -10.52 -16.63 -3.24
C SER A 136 -9.48 -16.74 -2.10
N SER A 137 -9.78 -16.16 -0.93
CA SER A 137 -8.84 -15.93 0.20
C SER A 137 -7.91 -17.10 0.59
N PHE A 138 -8.25 -18.35 0.24
CA PHE A 138 -7.43 -19.54 0.51
C PHE A 138 -7.41 -20.58 -0.63
N ILE A 139 -8.11 -20.34 -1.75
CA ILE A 139 -8.21 -21.30 -2.85
C ILE A 139 -7.38 -20.80 -4.04
N LYS A 140 -6.46 -21.66 -4.48
CA LYS A 140 -5.65 -21.46 -5.67
C LYS A 140 -6.16 -22.40 -6.76
N ASP A 141 -6.58 -21.84 -7.88
CA ASP A 141 -6.98 -22.58 -9.06
C ASP A 141 -5.74 -22.82 -9.93
N ALA A 142 -5.49 -24.07 -10.30
CA ALA A 142 -4.37 -24.45 -11.15
C ALA A 142 -4.80 -24.45 -12.63
N PHE A 143 -4.07 -23.72 -13.45
CA PHE A 143 -4.27 -23.65 -14.89
C PHE A 143 -3.06 -24.28 -15.60
N LEU A 144 -3.35 -25.33 -16.37
CA LEU A 144 -2.39 -25.91 -17.32
C LEU A 144 -2.43 -25.09 -18.61
N LEU A 145 -1.28 -24.58 -19.06
CA LEU A 145 -1.19 -23.83 -20.33
C LEU A 145 -0.91 -24.69 -21.54
N GLU A 146 -0.42 -25.91 -21.35
CA GLU A 146 -0.14 -26.83 -22.45
C GLU A 146 -1.32 -27.77 -22.65
N LYS A 147 -1.75 -27.86 -23.92
CA LYS A 147 -2.59 -28.98 -24.36
C LYS A 147 -1.74 -30.25 -24.26
N LYS A 148 -2.32 -31.34 -23.75
CA LYS A 148 -1.62 -32.64 -23.68
C LYS A 148 -0.98 -32.96 -25.04
N GLY A 149 0.35 -33.13 -25.05
CA GLY A 149 1.14 -33.45 -26.26
C GLY A 149 1.79 -32.26 -26.98
N THR A 150 1.71 -31.04 -26.43
CA THR A 150 2.42 -29.86 -26.97
C THR A 150 3.57 -29.45 -26.04
N CYS A 151 4.76 -29.26 -26.58
CA CYS A 151 5.93 -28.75 -25.86
C CYS A 151 6.12 -27.27 -26.23
N PHE A 152 6.08 -26.38 -25.25
CA PHE A 152 6.38 -24.96 -25.47
C PHE A 152 7.88 -24.77 -25.77
N SER A 153 8.22 -24.43 -27.01
CA SER A 153 9.54 -23.93 -27.40
C SER A 153 9.45 -22.47 -27.83
N LEU A 154 10.50 -21.71 -27.50
CA LEU A 154 10.69 -20.37 -28.06
C LEU A 154 11.20 -20.49 -29.50
N PRO A 155 10.87 -19.55 -30.40
CA PRO A 155 11.48 -19.48 -31.71
C PRO A 155 13.00 -19.27 -31.57
N ASP A 156 13.77 -19.94 -32.41
CA ASP A 156 15.22 -19.80 -32.44
C ASP A 156 15.62 -18.35 -32.74
N PRO A 157 16.66 -17.82 -32.08
CA PRO A 157 17.08 -16.43 -32.23
C PRO A 157 17.53 -16.07 -33.67
N ASP A 158 17.77 -17.08 -34.51
CA ASP A 158 18.22 -16.93 -35.90
C ASP A 158 17.06 -16.74 -36.91
N ASN A 159 15.81 -16.72 -36.46
CA ASN A 159 14.60 -16.58 -37.30
C ASN A 159 13.81 -15.27 -37.04
N VAL A 160 14.48 -14.18 -36.66
CA VAL A 160 13.91 -12.82 -36.54
C VAL A 160 14.62 -11.84 -37.45
#